data_AF-A0A7K3ZYA1-F1
#
_entry.id   AF-A0A7K3ZYA1-F1
#
_cell.length_a   1.000
_cell.length_b   1.000
_cell.length_c   1.000
_cell.angle_alpha   90.00
_cell.angle_beta   90.00
_cell.angle_gamma   90.00
#
_symmetry.space_group_name_H-M   'P 1'
#
loop_
_entity.id
_entity.type
_entity.pdbx_description
1 polymer ?
#
loop_
_entity_poly.entity_id
_entity_poly.type
_entity_poly.pdbx_seq_one_letter_code
_entity_poly.pdbx_strand_id
1 'polypeptide(L)'
;MALTDKELKKMVKGYMEENSPELADEEPVISEESYEIPEGVARKLGVSLPKSAKTVKVLTYKKMVTAEDGAKLPIVTRVTVDEDGNIIKTTGN
;
A
#
# COMPACT_ATOMS: atom_id res chain seq x y z
N MET A 1 -11.80 6.88 13.93
CA MET A 1 -10.59 7.74 13.98
C MET A 1 -9.71 7.26 12.85
N ALA A 2 -9.46 8.07 11.83
CA ALA A 2 -8.52 7.68 10.78
C ALA A 2 -7.12 7.59 11.38
N LEU A 3 -6.38 6.52 11.07
CA LEU A 3 -4.99 6.39 11.52
C LEU A 3 -4.13 7.52 10.95
N THR A 4 -3.28 8.07 11.82
CA THR A 4 -2.32 9.09 11.39
C THR A 4 -1.25 8.47 10.50
N ASP A 5 -0.69 9.24 9.57
CA ASP A 5 0.33 8.79 8.63
C ASP A 5 1.56 8.22 9.32
N LYS A 6 1.83 8.66 10.55
CA LYS A 6 2.93 8.20 11.40
C LYS A 6 2.72 6.77 11.91
N GLU A 7 1.48 6.42 12.28
CA GLU A 7 1.10 5.08 12.72
C GLU A 7 1.16 4.10 11.54
N LEU A 8 0.62 4.52 10.39
CA LEU A 8 0.68 3.76 9.13
C LEU A 8 2.12 3.51 8.69
N LYS A 9 2.98 4.54 8.68
CA LYS A 9 4.41 4.38 8.39
C LYS A 9 5.05 3.36 9.32
N LYS A 10 4.73 3.36 10.62
CA LYS A 10 5.31 2.43 11.59
C LYS A 10 4.87 0.98 11.36
N MET A 11 3.58 0.76 11.11
CA MET A 11 3.04 -0.57 10.80
C MET A 11 3.64 -1.13 9.50
N VAL A 12 3.62 -0.33 8.45
CA VAL A 12 4.13 -0.75 7.14
C VAL A 12 5.64 -0.90 7.16
N LYS A 13 6.37 -0.06 7.93
CA LYS A 13 7.82 -0.23 8.15
C LYS A 13 8.15 -1.58 8.78
N GLY A 14 7.45 -1.98 9.85
CA GLY A 14 7.67 -3.30 10.46
C GLY A 14 7.41 -4.45 9.47
N TYR A 15 6.32 -4.36 8.71
CA TYR A 15 6.02 -5.34 7.66
C TYR A 15 7.08 -5.37 6.55
N MET A 16 7.62 -4.21 6.17
CA MET A 16 8.71 -4.09 5.21
C MET A 16 10.03 -4.63 5.74
N GLU A 17 10.37 -4.42 7.00
CA GLU A 17 11.59 -5.00 7.60
C GLU A 17 11.58 -6.52 7.50
N GLU A 18 10.42 -7.16 7.65
CA GLU A 18 10.29 -8.62 7.51
C GLU A 18 10.23 -9.10 6.05
N ASN A 19 9.55 -8.38 5.15
CA ASN A 19 9.29 -8.85 3.78
C ASN A 19 10.24 -8.28 2.72
N SER A 20 10.84 -7.13 2.98
CA SER A 20 11.69 -6.39 2.04
C SER A 20 12.64 -5.46 2.81
N PRO A 21 13.58 -6.02 3.60
CA PRO A 21 14.48 -5.24 4.46
C PRO A 21 15.29 -4.20 3.69
N GLU A 22 15.56 -4.47 2.41
CA GLU A 22 16.25 -3.54 1.51
C GLU A 22 15.51 -2.20 1.35
N LEU A 23 14.18 -2.20 1.45
CA LEU A 23 13.32 -1.03 1.30
C LEU A 23 12.90 -0.40 2.63
N ALA A 24 13.19 -1.06 3.76
CA ALA A 24 12.76 -0.60 5.09
C ALA A 24 13.36 0.75 5.51
N ASP A 25 14.51 1.09 4.95
CA ASP A 25 15.21 2.37 5.19
C ASP A 25 14.73 3.48 4.24
N GLU A 26 14.04 3.14 3.15
CA GLU A 26 13.52 4.12 2.20
C GLU A 26 12.19 4.71 2.67
N GLU A 27 12.01 6.01 2.44
CA GLU A 27 10.75 6.66 2.72
C GLU A 27 9.70 6.30 1.67
N PRO A 28 8.52 5.80 2.08
CA PRO A 28 7.44 5.56 1.15
C PRO A 28 6.81 6.86 0.70
N VAL A 29 6.45 6.90 -0.57
CA VAL A 29 5.51 7.90 -1.09
C VAL A 29 4.11 7.45 -0.70
N ILE A 30 3.45 8.23 0.16
CA ILE A 30 2.06 7.99 0.57
C ILE A 30 1.14 8.70 -0.43
N SER A 31 0.21 7.96 -1.00
CA SER A 31 -0.84 8.50 -1.87
C SER A 31 -2.20 8.05 -1.35
N GLU A 32 -3.16 8.97 -1.23
CA GLU A 32 -4.55 8.62 -0.94
C GLU A 32 -5.30 8.38 -2.24
N GLU A 33 -5.94 7.22 -2.33
CA GLU A 33 -6.77 6.83 -3.46
C GLU A 33 -8.18 6.51 -2.95
N SER A 34 -9.19 7.17 -3.49
CA SER A 34 -10.59 6.87 -3.19
C SER A 34 -11.08 5.80 -4.15
N TYR A 35 -11.41 4.62 -3.62
CA TYR A 35 -11.98 3.54 -4.42
C TYR A 35 -13.50 3.55 -4.30
N GLU A 36 -14.17 3.81 -5.42
CA GLU A 36 -15.61 3.63 -5.55
C GLU A 36 -15.90 2.25 -6.13
N ILE A 37 -16.69 1.45 -5.41
CA ILE A 37 -17.16 0.18 -5.95
C ILE A 37 -18.24 0.49 -7.01
N PRO A 38 -18.04 0.10 -8.28
CA PRO A 38 -19.04 0.36 -9.32
C PRO A 38 -20.32 -0.43 -9.02
N GLU A 39 -21.46 0.22 -9.23
CA GLU A 39 -22.80 -0.27 -8.86
C GLU A 39 -23.10 -1.68 -9.42
N GLY A 40 -22.61 -1.98 -10.62
CA GLY A 40 -22.76 -3.30 -11.25
C GLY A 40 -22.08 -4.44 -10.49
N VAL A 41 -20.98 -4.18 -9.78
CA VAL A 41 -20.28 -5.16 -8.94
C VAL A 41 -21.00 -5.33 -7.60
N ALA A 42 -21.44 -4.22 -6.98
CA ALA A 42 -22.20 -4.25 -5.73
C ALA A 42 -23.50 -5.06 -5.87
N ARG A 43 -24.23 -4.84 -6.97
CA ARG A 43 -25.48 -5.55 -7.29
C ARG A 43 -25.27 -7.04 -7.51
N LYS A 44 -24.13 -7.44 -8.06
CA LYS A 44 -23.73 -8.84 -8.29
C LYS A 44 -23.35 -9.56 -6.99
N LEU A 45 -22.80 -8.82 -6.03
CA LEU A 45 -22.43 -9.32 -4.70
C LEU A 45 -23.61 -9.31 -3.71
N GLY A 46 -24.80 -8.85 -4.12
CA GLY A 46 -25.99 -8.82 -3.26
C GLY A 46 -25.91 -7.80 -2.11
N VAL A 47 -24.94 -6.90 -2.15
CA VAL A 47 -24.74 -5.86 -1.15
C VAL A 47 -25.31 -4.55 -1.68
N SER A 48 -26.40 -4.09 -1.07
CA SER A 48 -26.86 -2.70 -1.16
C SER A 48 -25.94 -1.82 -0.30
N LEU A 49 -24.65 -1.78 -0.64
CA LEU A 49 -23.74 -0.86 0.01
C LEU A 49 -24.10 0.55 -0.49
N PRO A 50 -24.35 1.52 0.41
CA PRO A 50 -24.34 2.92 0.01
C PRO A 50 -23.01 3.21 -0.68
N LYS A 51 -22.96 4.22 -1.55
CA LYS A 51 -21.74 4.69 -2.22
C LYS A 51 -20.70 5.15 -1.19
N SER A 52 -20.12 4.21 -0.46
CA SER A 52 -19.04 4.46 0.48
C SER A 52 -17.79 4.35 -0.36
N ALA A 53 -17.38 5.47 -0.94
CA ALA A 53 -16.03 5.63 -1.43
C ALA A 53 -15.12 5.24 -0.26
N LYS A 54 -14.43 4.10 -0.38
CA LYS A 54 -13.47 3.68 0.62
C LYS A 54 -12.18 4.40 0.32
N THR A 55 -11.68 5.16 1.28
CA THR A 55 -10.39 5.82 1.11
C THR A 55 -9.31 4.81 1.45
N VAL A 56 -8.37 4.57 0.55
CA VAL A 56 -7.23 3.72 0.83
C VAL A 56 -5.96 4.54 0.69
N LYS A 57 -4.97 4.22 1.53
CA LYS A 57 -3.63 4.81 1.47
C LYS A 57 -2.70 3.81 0.79
N VAL A 58 -2.00 4.27 -0.22
CA VAL A 58 -1.01 3.50 -0.96
C VAL A 58 0.37 4.02 -0.60
N LEU A 59 1.18 3.18 0.05
CA LEU A 59 2.57 3.45 0.38
C LEU A 59 3.45 2.79 -0.68
N THR A 60 4.09 3.60 -1.50
CA THR A 60 5.01 3.13 -2.55
C THR A 60 6.44 3.34 -2.11
N TYR A 61 7.16 2.25 -1.93
CA TYR A 61 8.59 2.21 -1.66
C TYR A 61 9.32 1.92 -2.97
N LYS A 62 10.36 2.69 -3.25
CA LYS A 62 11.16 2.53 -4.46
C LYS A 62 12.62 2.71 -4.09
N LYS A 63 13.45 1.72 -4.38
CA LYS A 63 14.91 1.81 -4.21
C LYS A 63 15.61 1.32 -5.46
N MET A 64 16.73 1.94 -5.79
CA MET A 64 17.65 1.38 -6.79
C MET A 64 18.72 0.57 -6.07
N VAL A 65 18.73 -0.73 -6.28
CA VAL A 65 19.82 -1.60 -5.82
C VAL A 65 20.77 -1.86 -6.98
N THR A 66 22.06 -1.95 -6.68
CA THR A 66 23.07 -2.34 -7.67
C THR A 66 23.30 -3.83 -7.50
N ALA A 67 22.97 -4.61 -8.51
CA ALA A 67 23.26 -6.05 -8.55
C ALA A 67 24.77 -6.28 -8.65
N GLU A 68 25.22 -7.50 -8.33
CA GLU A 68 26.64 -7.89 -8.37
C GLU A 68 27.30 -7.67 -9.75
N ASP A 69 26.52 -7.69 -10.82
CA ASP A 69 26.95 -7.43 -12.21
C ASP A 69 27.08 -5.92 -12.54
N GLY A 70 26.80 -5.02 -11.59
CA GLY A 70 26.80 -3.56 -11.78
C GLY A 70 25.50 -3.02 -12.38
N ALA A 71 24.52 -3.87 -12.67
CA ALA A 71 23.21 -3.47 -13.15
C ALA A 71 22.38 -2.81 -12.03
N LYS A 72 21.75 -1.67 -12.33
CA LYS A 72 20.84 -0.99 -11.39
C LYS A 72 19.43 -1.54 -11.54
N LEU A 73 18.97 -2.29 -10.55
CA LEU A 73 17.62 -2.84 -10.49
C LEU A 73 16.73 -1.95 -9.61
N PRO A 74 15.62 -1.41 -10.14
CA PRO A 74 14.65 -0.71 -9.32
C PRO A 74 13.75 -1.72 -8.60
N ILE A 75 13.89 -1.85 -7.29
CA ILE A 75 12.92 -2.58 -6.47
C ILE A 75 11.80 -1.62 -6.10
N VAL A 76 10.56 -2.00 -6.40
CA VAL A 76 9.37 -1.21 -6.07
C VAL A 76 8.39 -2.10 -5.33
N THR A 77 8.02 -1.69 -4.11
CA THR A 77 7.00 -2.36 -3.32
C THR A 77 5.89 -1.39 -2.96
N ARG A 78 4.66 -1.76 -3.29
CA ARG A 78 3.45 -1.00 -3.01
C ARG A 78 2.64 -1.71 -1.96
N VAL A 79 2.31 -0.99 -0.89
CA VAL A 79 1.47 -1.48 0.20
C VAL A 79 0.21 -0.63 0.23
N THR A 80 -0.93 -1.26 0.02
CA THR A 80 -2.25 -0.61 0.10
C THR A 80 -2.84 -0.92 1.47
N VAL A 81 -3.26 0.12 2.18
CA VAL A 81 -3.80 0.08 3.53
C VAL A 81 -5.14 0.81 3.57
N ASP A 82 -6.09 0.25 4.30
CA ASP A 82 -7.42 0.85 4.53
C ASP A 82 -7.34 1.98 5.60
N GLU A 83 -8.41 2.76 5.76
CA GLU A 83 -8.52 3.83 6.77
C GLU A 83 -8.32 3.32 8.20
N ASP A 84 -8.61 2.03 8.40
CA ASP A 84 -8.50 1.29 9.65
C ASP A 84 -7.09 0.68 9.86
N GLY A 85 -6.15 0.91 8.93
CA GLY A 85 -4.75 0.46 9.05
C GLY A 85 -4.50 -0.98 8.62
N ASN A 86 -5.53 -1.63 8.08
CA ASN A 86 -5.43 -2.99 7.59
C ASN A 86 -4.76 -3.01 6.22
N ILE A 87 -3.70 -3.81 6.06
CA ILE A 87 -3.03 -4.00 4.77
C ILE A 87 -3.97 -4.80 3.87
N ILE A 88 -4.50 -4.16 2.82
CA ILE A 88 -5.41 -4.77 1.84
C ILE A 88 -4.60 -5.56 0.80
N LYS A 89 -3.46 -5.01 0.38
CA LYS A 89 -2.66 -5.58 -0.70
C LYS A 89 -1.21 -5.16 -0.62
N THR A 90 -0.32 -6.11 -0.83
CA THR A 90 1.11 -5.86 -1.07
C THR A 90 1.45 -6.29 -2.49
N THR A 91 2.23 -5.48 -3.20
CA THR A 91 2.73 -5.80 -4.54
C THR A 91 4.20 -5.39 -4.61
N GLY A 92 5.09 -6.37 -4.65
CA GLY A 92 6.53 -6.19 -4.82
C GLY A 92 7.02 -6.83 -6.12
N ASN A 93 8.22 -6.44 -6.54
CA ASN A 93 8.99 -7.14 -7.58
C ASN A 93 10.00 -8.07 -6.90
#